data_AF-A0A829GHP3-F1
#
_entry.id   AF-A0A829GHP3-F1
#
_cell.length_a   1.000
_cell.length_b   1.000
_cell.length_c   1.000
_cell.angle_alpha   90.00
_cell.angle_beta   90.00
_cell.angle_gamma   90.00
#
_symmetry.space_group_name_H-M   'P 1'
#
loop_
_entity.id
_entity.type
_entity.pdbx_description
1 polymer ?
#
loop_
_entity_poly.entity_id
_entity_poly.type
_entity_poly.pdbx_seq_one_letter_code
_entity_poly.pdbx_strand_id
1 'polypeptide(L)'
;MADTKKQLRWYNVALIAFVSVWGLGNVFNNYAQQGLSVVTSWILIMAIYFVPYALIVGQLGSTFKDQAGGVSSWIKETGTVRLAYYAAWTYWVVHIPYLAQKPQAILIALSWLFKGNGNFVNTVSSMTVSLICLALFLLFLWLSSR
;
A
#
# COMPACT_ATOMS: atom_id res chain seq x y z
N MET A 1 2.57 35.30 12.47
CA MET A 1 3.52 34.53 11.64
C MET A 1 2.70 33.61 10.76
N ALA A 2 2.70 33.85 9.44
CA ALA A 2 1.97 33.00 8.51
C ALA A 2 2.68 31.64 8.43
N ASP A 3 2.00 30.61 8.92
CA ASP A 3 2.42 29.23 8.87
C ASP A 3 2.59 28.84 7.38
N THR A 4 3.83 28.87 6.90
CA THR A 4 4.14 28.50 5.50
C THR A 4 4.03 26.99 5.42
N LYS A 5 2.79 26.50 5.29
CA LYS A 5 2.47 25.10 5.04
C LYS A 5 3.31 24.67 3.84
N LYS A 6 4.34 23.84 4.05
CA LYS A 6 5.20 23.32 2.97
C LYS A 6 4.31 22.60 1.96
N GLN A 7 3.95 23.28 0.88
CA GLN A 7 3.18 22.68 -0.20
C GLN A 7 4.09 21.77 -1.00
N LEU A 8 3.69 20.50 -1.14
CA LEU A 8 4.37 19.56 -2.00
C LEU A 8 4.13 19.95 -3.45
N ARG A 9 5.21 20.06 -4.23
CA ARG A 9 5.12 20.28 -5.68
C ARG A 9 4.45 19.07 -6.34
N TRP A 10 3.75 19.29 -7.44
CA TRP A 10 2.97 18.25 -8.12
C TRP A 10 3.80 17.01 -8.48
N TYR A 11 5.07 17.19 -8.89
CA TYR A 11 5.96 16.08 -9.20
C TYR A 11 6.39 15.28 -7.96
N ASN A 12 6.50 15.91 -6.79
CA ASN A 12 6.75 15.20 -5.53
C ASN A 12 5.54 14.35 -5.15
N VAL A 13 4.33 14.91 -5.30
CA VAL A 13 3.08 14.17 -5.06
C VAL A 13 2.94 13.00 -6.04
N ALA A 14 3.23 13.23 -7.32
CA ALA A 14 3.21 12.20 -8.35
C ALA A 14 4.21 11.07 -8.05
N LEU A 15 5.43 11.40 -7.61
CA LEU A 15 6.43 10.40 -7.22
C LEU A 15 6.01 9.59 -5.99
N ILE A 16 5.45 10.24 -4.96
CA ILE A 16 4.93 9.55 -3.78
C ILE A 16 3.81 8.59 -4.18
N ALA A 17 2.86 9.04 -5.01
CA ALA A 17 1.78 8.21 -5.51
C ALA A 17 2.32 7.05 -6.36
N PHE A 18 3.28 7.31 -7.24
CA PHE A 18 3.90 6.29 -8.10
C PHE A 18 4.59 5.21 -7.28
N VAL A 19 5.45 5.57 -6.32
CA VAL A 19 6.17 4.60 -5.47
C VAL A 19 5.23 3.85 -4.53
N SER A 20 4.10 4.44 -4.15
CA SER A 20 3.09 3.78 -3.31
C SER A 20 2.31 2.69 -4.06
N VAL A 21 2.15 2.84 -5.37
CA VAL A 21 1.37 1.92 -6.22
C VAL A 21 2.27 0.94 -6.98
N TRP A 22 3.42 1.41 -7.45
CA TRP A 22 4.34 0.64 -8.28
C TRP A 22 5.49 0.05 -7.47
N GLY A 23 5.69 -1.26 -7.58
CA GLY A 23 6.84 -1.95 -7.00
C GLY A 23 7.33 -3.06 -7.93
N LEU A 24 8.65 -3.14 -8.12
CA LEU A 24 9.28 -4.18 -8.97
C LEU A 24 8.85 -5.60 -8.56
N GLY A 25 8.69 -5.84 -7.26
CA GLY A 25 8.20 -7.12 -6.73
C GLY A 25 6.84 -7.53 -7.29
N ASN A 26 5.94 -6.58 -7.60
CA ASN A 26 4.64 -6.93 -8.18
C ASN A 26 4.81 -7.51 -9.59
N VAL A 27 5.66 -6.91 -10.43
CA VAL A 27 5.89 -7.39 -11.79
C VAL A 27 6.57 -8.76 -11.77
N PHE A 28 7.67 -8.88 -11.02
CA PHE A 28 8.44 -10.12 -10.97
C PHE A 28 7.65 -11.28 -10.35
N ASN A 29 6.95 -11.04 -9.23
CA ASN A 29 6.19 -12.10 -8.57
C ASN A 29 5.00 -12.56 -9.43
N ASN A 30 4.28 -11.64 -10.07
CA ASN A 30 3.17 -12.04 -10.94
C ASN A 30 3.66 -12.80 -12.17
N TYR A 31 4.77 -12.37 -12.79
CA TYR A 31 5.36 -13.11 -13.91
C TYR A 31 5.89 -14.48 -13.48
N ALA A 32 6.57 -14.58 -12.34
CA ALA A 32 7.06 -15.86 -11.81
C ALA A 32 5.91 -16.84 -11.51
N GLN A 33 4.73 -16.35 -11.11
CA GLN A 33 3.57 -17.19 -10.79
C GLN A 33 2.71 -17.54 -12.01
N GLN A 34 2.52 -16.63 -12.96
CA GLN A 34 1.54 -16.76 -14.05
C GLN A 34 2.20 -16.87 -15.44
N GLY A 35 3.52 -16.70 -15.54
CA GLY A 35 4.26 -16.64 -16.80
C GLY A 35 3.82 -15.46 -17.66
N LEU A 36 3.92 -15.62 -18.99
CA LEU A 36 3.62 -14.54 -19.95
C LEU A 36 2.13 -14.13 -19.96
N SER A 37 1.22 -15.00 -19.50
CA SER A 37 -0.22 -14.72 -19.44
C SER A 37 -0.56 -13.50 -18.56
N VAL A 38 0.34 -13.14 -17.64
CA VAL A 38 0.24 -11.94 -16.79
C VAL A 38 0.03 -10.66 -17.60
N VAL A 39 0.60 -10.56 -18.80
CA VAL A 39 0.52 -9.34 -19.63
C VAL A 39 -0.93 -9.06 -20.01
N THR A 40 -1.70 -10.10 -20.38
CA THR A 40 -3.12 -9.96 -20.72
C THR A 40 -3.92 -9.48 -19.51
N SER A 41 -3.71 -10.09 -18.34
CA SER A 41 -4.37 -9.68 -17.09
C SER A 41 -4.06 -8.22 -16.74
N TRP A 42 -2.80 -7.78 -16.92
CA TRP A 42 -2.41 -6.40 -16.68
C TRP A 42 -3.07 -5.41 -17.63
N ILE A 43 -3.16 -5.73 -18.92
CA ILE A 43 -3.87 -4.88 -19.88
C ILE A 43 -5.34 -4.72 -19.47
N LEU A 44 -6.00 -5.84 -19.09
CA LEU A 44 -7.39 -5.81 -18.65
C LEU A 44 -7.58 -5.01 -17.36
N ILE A 45 -6.74 -5.23 -16.35
CA ILE A 45 -6.78 -4.48 -15.07
C ILE A 45 -6.53 -2.99 -15.33
N MET A 46 -5.58 -2.65 -16.20
CA MET A 46 -5.28 -1.25 -16.54
C MET A 46 -6.48 -0.57 -17.18
N ALA A 47 -7.10 -1.22 -18.17
CA ALA A 47 -8.21 -0.65 -18.94
C ALA A 47 -9.53 -0.58 -18.15
N ILE A 48 -9.89 -1.66 -17.44
CA ILE A 48 -11.22 -1.81 -16.81
C ILE A 48 -11.23 -1.27 -15.38
N TYR A 49 -10.09 -1.28 -14.69
CA TYR A 49 -10.03 -0.94 -13.27
C TYR A 49 -9.16 0.27 -12.99
N PHE A 50 -7.88 0.25 -13.36
CA PHE A 50 -6.92 1.28 -12.95
C PHE A 50 -7.23 2.66 -13.52
N VAL A 51 -7.42 2.76 -14.85
CA VAL A 51 -7.72 4.04 -15.52
C VAL A 51 -9.06 4.62 -15.02
N PRO A 52 -10.17 3.85 -15.02
CA PRO A 52 -11.43 4.36 -14.47
C PRO A 52 -11.33 4.81 -13.02
N TYR A 53 -10.67 4.02 -12.16
CA TYR A 53 -10.49 4.36 -10.75
C TYR A 53 -9.69 5.65 -10.56
N ALA A 54 -8.58 5.82 -11.29
CA ALA A 54 -7.75 7.02 -11.22
C ALA A 54 -8.53 8.28 -11.62
N LEU A 55 -9.38 8.19 -12.65
CA LEU A 55 -10.24 9.30 -13.08
C LEU A 55 -11.30 9.64 -12.03
N ILE A 56 -11.96 8.63 -11.43
CA ILE A 56 -12.95 8.83 -10.36
C ILE A 56 -12.30 9.52 -9.15
N VAL A 57 -11.16 9.01 -8.70
CA VAL A 57 -10.40 9.57 -7.57
C VAL A 57 -9.92 10.99 -7.87
N GLY A 58 -9.47 11.25 -9.10
CA GLY A 58 -9.07 12.60 -9.55
C GLY A 58 -10.23 13.59 -9.54
N GLN A 59 -11.40 13.18 -10.02
CA GLN A 59 -12.61 14.01 -10.01
C GLN A 59 -13.09 14.30 -8.58
N LEU A 60 -13.19 13.28 -7.74
CA LEU A 60 -13.64 13.44 -6.36
C LEU A 60 -12.64 14.25 -5.52
N GLY A 61 -11.34 14.00 -5.70
CA GLY A 61 -10.27 14.73 -5.01
C GLY A 61 -10.21 16.21 -5.39
N SER A 62 -10.49 16.56 -6.64
CA SER A 62 -10.57 17.97 -7.08
C SER A 62 -11.87 18.65 -6.67
N THR A 63 -12.99 17.91 -6.64
CA THR A 63 -14.30 18.42 -6.20
C THR A 63 -14.32 18.71 -4.70
N PHE A 64 -13.74 17.83 -3.88
CA PHE A 64 -13.72 17.94 -2.42
C PHE A 64 -12.34 18.33 -1.86
N LYS A 65 -11.66 19.28 -2.53
CA LYS A 65 -10.28 19.70 -2.22
C LYS A 65 -10.06 20.23 -0.79
N ASP A 66 -11.11 20.76 -0.17
CA ASP A 66 -11.05 21.34 1.18
C ASP A 66 -11.35 20.32 2.29
N GLN A 67 -11.68 19.07 1.91
CA GLN A 67 -11.96 17.99 2.84
C GLN A 67 -10.72 17.12 3.11
N ALA A 68 -10.40 16.92 4.39
CA ALA A 68 -9.23 16.12 4.80
C ALA A 68 -9.51 14.60 4.90
N GLY A 69 -10.77 14.17 4.85
CA GLY A 69 -11.17 12.77 5.10
C GLY A 69 -10.98 11.81 3.91
N GLY A 70 -10.46 12.30 2.77
CA GLY A 70 -10.24 11.49 1.57
C GLY A 70 -11.50 10.74 1.11
N VAL A 71 -11.36 9.44 0.84
CA VAL A 71 -12.45 8.57 0.34
C VAL A 71 -13.68 8.55 1.27
N SER A 72 -13.48 8.55 2.59
CA SER A 72 -14.60 8.59 3.54
C SER A 72 -15.40 9.89 3.44
N SER A 73 -14.70 11.01 3.22
CA SER A 73 -15.29 12.31 2.98
C SER A 73 -16.11 12.31 1.70
N TRP A 74 -15.54 11.80 0.60
CA TRP A 74 -16.23 11.75 -0.69
C TRP A 74 -17.51 10.90 -0.66
N ILE A 75 -17.49 9.77 0.05
CA ILE A 75 -18.66 8.89 0.19
C ILE A 75 -19.71 9.51 1.10
N LYS A 76 -19.31 10.31 2.09
CA LYS A 76 -20.26 11.03 2.94
C LYS A 76 -21.04 12.06 2.12
N GLU A 77 -20.37 12.78 1.23
CA GLU A 77 -20.98 13.81 0.38
C GLU A 77 -21.77 13.24 -0.80
N THR A 78 -21.38 12.08 -1.34
CA THR A 78 -22.05 11.45 -2.49
C THR A 78 -23.07 10.39 -2.09
N GLY A 79 -23.19 10.05 -0.81
CA GLY A 79 -24.01 8.94 -0.33
C GLY A 79 -24.54 9.16 1.07
N THR A 80 -24.24 8.23 1.99
CA THR A 80 -24.74 8.27 3.37
C THR A 80 -23.60 8.20 4.38
N VAL A 81 -23.84 8.73 5.57
CA VAL A 81 -22.89 8.68 6.70
C VAL A 81 -22.51 7.23 7.06
N ARG A 82 -23.45 6.29 6.91
CA ARG A 82 -23.20 4.86 7.16
C ARG A 82 -22.21 4.26 6.16
N LEU A 83 -22.34 4.59 4.88
CA LEU A 83 -21.40 4.14 3.85
C LEU A 83 -20.02 4.76 4.03
N ALA A 84 -19.96 6.03 4.43
CA ALA A 84 -18.72 6.71 4.76
C ALA A 84 -17.98 6.01 5.92
N TYR A 85 -18.71 5.65 6.98
CA TYR A 85 -18.16 4.87 8.09
C TYR A 85 -17.60 3.52 7.61
N TYR A 86 -18.35 2.78 6.79
CA TYR A 86 -17.85 1.50 6.26
C TYR A 86 -16.60 1.67 5.41
N ALA A 87 -16.52 2.71 4.59
CA ALA A 87 -15.31 3.00 3.80
C ALA A 87 -14.10 3.35 4.67
N ALA A 88 -14.28 4.16 5.71
CA ALA A 88 -13.22 4.46 6.67
C ALA A 88 -12.77 3.20 7.42
N TRP A 89 -13.72 2.37 7.83
CA TRP A 89 -13.45 1.14 8.56
C TRP A 89 -12.72 0.11 7.70
N THR A 90 -13.18 -0.15 6.47
CA THR A 90 -12.49 -1.09 5.56
C THR A 90 -11.09 -0.61 5.21
N TYR A 91 -10.92 0.69 4.99
CA TYR A 91 -9.59 1.29 4.81
C TYR A 91 -8.69 0.99 6.00
N TRP A 92 -9.15 1.25 7.23
CA TRP A 92 -8.38 0.97 8.44
C TRP A 92 -8.05 -0.53 8.59
N VAL A 93 -9.03 -1.41 8.39
CA VAL A 93 -8.84 -2.87 8.51
C VAL A 93 -7.79 -3.40 7.53
N VAL A 94 -7.81 -2.96 6.26
CA VAL A 94 -6.83 -3.41 5.25
C VAL A 94 -5.40 -3.01 5.60
N HIS A 95 -5.21 -1.91 6.35
CA HIS A 95 -3.87 -1.48 6.76
C HIS A 95 -3.22 -2.41 7.78
N ILE A 96 -4.01 -3.11 8.61
CA ILE A 96 -3.47 -4.02 9.63
C ILE A 96 -2.65 -5.17 9.01
N PRO A 97 -3.21 -6.02 8.12
CA PRO A 97 -2.43 -7.07 7.47
C PRO A 97 -1.37 -6.50 6.54
N TYR A 98 -1.62 -5.34 5.90
CA TYR A 98 -0.62 -4.68 5.06
C TYR A 98 0.65 -4.31 5.85
N LEU A 99 0.49 -3.70 7.03
CA LEU A 99 1.60 -3.36 7.91
C LEU A 99 2.29 -4.62 8.46
N ALA A 100 1.50 -5.63 8.86
CA ALA A 100 2.04 -6.91 9.34
C ALA A 100 2.86 -7.66 8.28
N GLN A 101 2.56 -7.47 6.99
CA GLN A 101 3.30 -8.09 5.88
C GLN A 101 4.69 -7.45 5.66
N LYS A 102 4.89 -6.18 6.03
CA LYS A 102 6.15 -5.47 5.73
C LYS A 102 7.39 -6.09 6.38
N PRO A 103 7.41 -6.41 7.69
CA PRO A 103 8.54 -7.09 8.31
C PRO A 103 8.85 -8.45 7.65
N GLN A 104 7.82 -9.17 7.20
CA GLN A 104 7.99 -10.46 6.52
C GLN A 104 8.72 -10.30 5.18
N ALA A 105 8.46 -9.23 4.43
CA ALA A 105 9.21 -8.93 3.21
C ALA A 105 10.70 -8.64 3.50
N ILE A 106 11.01 -7.97 4.61
CA ILE A 106 12.39 -7.75 5.07
C ILE A 106 13.06 -9.09 5.38
N LEU A 107 12.37 -10.01 6.05
CA LEU A 107 12.90 -11.35 6.32
C LEU A 107 13.18 -12.15 5.05
N ILE A 108 12.32 -12.06 4.04
CA ILE A 108 12.57 -12.70 2.73
C ILE A 108 13.84 -12.12 2.10
N ALA A 109 14.01 -10.79 2.12
CA ALA A 109 15.21 -10.14 1.59
C ALA A 109 16.48 -10.53 2.36
N LEU A 110 16.43 -10.59 3.70
CA LEU A 110 17.54 -11.05 4.53
C LEU A 110 17.86 -12.54 4.28
N SER A 111 16.86 -13.38 4.03
CA SER A 111 17.04 -14.77 3.65
C SER A 111 17.82 -14.89 2.34
N TRP A 112 17.48 -14.07 1.34
CA TRP A 112 18.25 -13.99 0.09
C TRP A 112 19.69 -13.54 0.34
N LEU A 113 19.91 -12.54 1.20
CA LEU A 113 21.23 -12.01 1.51
C LEU A 113 22.16 -13.05 2.18
N PHE A 114 21.65 -13.79 3.17
CA PHE A 114 22.49 -14.68 3.99
C PHE A 114 22.46 -16.15 3.57
N LYS A 115 21.34 -16.65 3.04
CA LYS A 115 21.18 -18.06 2.63
C LYS A 115 21.13 -18.26 1.13
N GLY A 116 21.12 -17.18 0.35
CA GLY A 116 20.99 -17.27 -1.12
C GLY A 116 19.63 -17.80 -1.59
N ASN A 117 18.62 -17.86 -0.73
CA ASN A 117 17.26 -18.28 -1.09
C ASN A 117 16.22 -17.56 -0.23
N GLY A 118 14.98 -17.42 -0.71
CA GLY A 118 13.87 -16.79 0.02
C GLY A 118 13.09 -17.70 0.97
N ASN A 119 13.56 -18.93 1.21
CA ASN A 119 12.75 -19.98 1.85
C ASN A 119 12.73 -19.94 3.38
N PHE A 120 13.45 -19.03 4.03
CA PHE A 120 13.47 -18.95 5.50
C PHE A 120 12.06 -18.81 6.09
N VAL A 121 11.23 -17.96 5.49
CA VAL A 121 9.84 -17.73 5.92
C VAL A 121 8.95 -18.97 5.73
N ASN A 122 9.32 -19.87 4.82
CA ASN A 122 8.56 -21.09 4.51
C ASN A 122 9.08 -22.35 5.24
N THR A 123 10.30 -22.30 5.78
CA THR A 123 10.97 -23.46 6.42
C THR A 123 10.91 -23.44 7.94
N VAL A 124 10.57 -22.29 8.53
CA VAL A 124 10.48 -22.11 9.99
C VAL A 124 9.00 -22.04 10.39
N SER A 125 8.66 -22.52 11.60
CA SER A 125 7.31 -22.43 12.15
C SER A 125 6.76 -20.99 12.08
N SER A 126 5.48 -20.86 11.69
CA SER A 126 4.80 -19.58 11.55
C SER A 126 4.85 -18.75 12.83
N MET A 127 4.82 -19.39 14.01
CA MET A 127 4.93 -18.70 15.30
C MET A 127 6.27 -17.97 15.44
N THR A 128 7.37 -18.63 15.07
CA THR A 128 8.72 -18.03 15.13
C THR A 128 8.85 -16.90 14.13
N VAL A 129 8.34 -17.06 12.91
CA VAL A 129 8.33 -15.99 11.90
C VAL A 129 7.54 -14.78 12.41
N SER A 130 6.36 -14.99 12.98
CA SER A 130 5.54 -13.92 13.56
C SER A 130 6.25 -13.20 14.72
N LEU A 131 6.94 -13.93 15.60
CA LEU A 131 7.72 -13.33 16.69
C LEU A 131 8.89 -12.48 16.17
N ILE A 132 9.61 -12.95 15.14
CA ILE A 132 10.68 -12.17 14.52
C ILE A 132 10.12 -10.93 13.82
N CYS A 133 9.02 -11.08 13.08
CA CYS A 133 8.32 -9.95 12.46
C CYS A 133 7.88 -8.91 13.48
N LEU A 134 7.35 -9.35 14.63
CA LEU A 134 6.96 -8.46 15.73
C LEU A 134 8.18 -7.74 16.32
N ALA A 135 9.29 -8.45 16.56
CA ALA A 135 10.52 -7.84 17.06
C ALA A 135 11.08 -6.79 16.08
N LEU A 136 11.11 -7.11 14.78
CA LEU A 136 11.51 -6.16 13.73
C LEU A 136 10.58 -4.95 13.68
N PHE A 137 9.27 -5.16 13.74
CA PHE A 137 8.29 -4.07 13.76
C PHE A 137 8.51 -3.14 14.95
N LEU A 138 8.67 -3.69 16.15
CA LEU A 138 8.94 -2.89 17.36
C LEU A 138 10.28 -2.14 17.29
N LEU A 139 11.31 -2.76 16.70
CA LEU A 139 12.61 -2.11 16.50
C LEU A 139 12.50 -0.90 15.57
N PHE A 140 11.82 -1.03 14.43
CA PHE A 140 11.60 0.08 13.51
C PHE A 140 10.70 1.16 14.11
N LEU A 141 9.69 0.77 14.88
CA LEU A 141 8.83 1.72 15.58
C LEU A 141 9.62 2.51 16.62
N TRP A 142 10.50 1.85 17.38
CA TRP A 142 11.41 2.52 18.32
C TRP A 142 12.37 3.46 17.59
N LEU A 143 12.98 3.02 16.49
CA LEU A 143 13.88 3.85 15.67
C LEU A 143 13.16 5.08 15.10
N SER A 144 11.91 4.92 14.65
CA SER A 144 11.10 6.02 14.13
C SER A 144 10.61 7.00 15.20
N SER A 145 10.59 6.58 16.47
CA SER A 145 10.19 7.44 17.59
C SER A 145 11.32 8.35 18.10
N ARG A 146 12.56 8.09 17.67
CA ARG A 146 13.74 8.90 17.95
C ARG A 146 13.99 9.89 16.81
#